data_AF-A0A195FI79-F1
#
_entry.id   AF-A0A195FI79-F1
#
_cell.length_a   1.000
_cell.length_b   1.000
_cell.length_c   1.000
_cell.angle_alpha   90.00
_cell.angle_beta   90.00
_cell.angle_gamma   90.00
#
_symmetry.space_group_name_H-M   'P 1'
#
loop_
_entity.id
_entity.type
_entity.pdbx_description
1 polymer ?
#
loop_
_entity_poly.entity_id
_entity_poly.type
_entity_poly.pdbx_seq_one_letter_code
_entity_poly.pdbx_strand_id
1 'polypeptide(L)'
;MPGLERINLCGRLIEGTRRNFLKYYLKKCPTLFHICYDPIGTHRKARAFIGFLFGFVAAVVLYEGIIVDLQFDTYTSIFLGAILVVMLSIGCASSIQVRCICLLTIPTFLGRSGRNVLRALILGYIIAGPIFNLTYNAKEVVRTFACTMQLTYNLTETRFDLMFKPFQQAVLAMKTDANELKDILSSVRDVMSPIVEEIEGEEEMKRLKEENDYLDELQDDTRRSDEIEEKHEKEIANAKSEADVYEAKYKRKIEARCEEQLSHGAERCRDMFANAYDKCYDTVSVFAAWLLCWPMKLNFVCNLVQALGGSNICDPEGKVDPGIGEGYVALKRARNAFSKSLKDAKLQYKIKKMPVILDLHDATDAAKAVMHEFNARRKVFESVMIIIKRFMRARVKTLVRTHRLEYDIDPWIALRTRWPALCGWLVIFAWARHKCLICGEVEPRKGPQFHRCTTPGCPFVYCPECWDDVGRICYACTDIGETDDDTDEFDTLEIK
;
A
#
# COMPACT_ATOMS: atom_id res chain seq x y z
N MET A 1 54.86 -20.53 73.43
CA MET A 1 54.43 -19.22 73.98
C MET A 1 53.11 -19.43 74.71
N PRO A 2 52.99 -18.96 75.96
CA PRO A 2 51.78 -19.13 76.78
C PRO A 2 50.67 -18.24 76.23
N GLY A 3 49.46 -18.80 76.03
CA GLY A 3 48.27 -18.04 75.61
C GLY A 3 47.40 -18.66 74.49
N LEU A 4 47.86 -19.71 73.79
CA LEU A 4 47.10 -20.35 72.70
C LEU A 4 46.08 -21.41 73.14
N GLU A 5 45.97 -21.69 74.44
CA GLU A 5 45.17 -22.81 74.98
C GLU A 5 43.66 -22.59 74.94
N ARG A 6 43.19 -21.38 74.59
CA ARG A 6 41.75 -21.01 74.57
C ARG A 6 41.13 -20.88 73.16
N ILE A 7 41.78 -21.36 72.10
CA ILE A 7 41.34 -21.15 70.69
C ILE A 7 40.96 -22.47 70.00
N ASN A 8 39.77 -22.51 69.37
CA ASN A 8 39.26 -23.65 68.60
C ASN A 8 40.21 -24.06 67.44
N LEU A 9 40.10 -25.30 66.96
CA LEU A 9 40.96 -25.88 65.91
C LEU A 9 41.06 -24.99 64.65
N CYS A 10 39.93 -24.45 64.19
CA CYS A 10 39.87 -23.53 63.04
C CYS A 10 40.64 -22.23 63.32
N GLY A 11 40.54 -21.68 64.53
CA GLY A 11 41.30 -20.50 64.93
C GLY A 11 42.81 -20.76 64.95
N ARG A 12 43.26 -21.93 65.40
CA ARG A 12 44.67 -22.33 65.32
C ARG A 12 45.16 -22.43 63.86
N LEU A 13 44.33 -22.94 62.96
CA LEU A 13 44.63 -23.04 61.53
C LEU A 13 44.77 -21.64 60.89
N ILE A 14 43.81 -20.75 61.12
CA ILE A 14 43.82 -19.35 60.64
C ILE A 14 45.02 -18.59 61.18
N GLU A 15 45.35 -18.75 62.46
CA GLU A 15 46.53 -18.12 63.04
C GLU A 15 47.83 -18.68 62.46
N GLY A 16 47.86 -19.97 62.16
CA GLY A 16 48.97 -20.63 61.46
C GLY A 16 49.19 -20.06 60.07
N THR A 17 48.14 -19.98 59.24
CA THR A 17 48.21 -19.37 57.90
C THR A 17 48.56 -17.89 57.97
N ARG A 18 47.95 -17.12 58.88
CA ARG A 18 48.30 -15.70 59.12
C ARG A 18 49.78 -15.55 59.43
N ARG A 19 50.31 -16.40 60.32
CA ARG A 19 51.73 -16.35 60.70
C ARG A 19 52.65 -16.72 59.54
N ASN A 20 52.31 -17.76 58.78
CA ASN A 20 53.08 -18.15 57.60
C ASN A 20 53.07 -17.05 56.52
N PHE A 21 51.92 -16.41 56.31
CA PHE A 21 51.78 -15.27 55.42
C PHE A 21 52.64 -14.08 55.87
N LEU A 22 52.57 -13.70 57.15
CA LEU A 22 53.36 -12.59 57.69
C LEU A 22 54.87 -12.87 57.56
N LYS A 23 55.31 -14.11 57.82
CA LYS A 23 56.71 -14.52 57.61
C LYS A 23 57.11 -14.44 56.13
N TYR A 24 56.25 -14.90 55.23
CA TYR A 24 56.47 -14.82 53.80
C TYR A 24 56.53 -13.36 53.30
N TYR A 25 55.62 -12.52 53.76
CA TYR A 25 55.53 -11.11 53.39
C TYR A 25 56.75 -10.32 53.90
N LEU A 26 57.16 -10.55 55.15
CA LEU A 26 58.40 -9.97 55.70
C LEU A 26 59.63 -10.41 54.89
N LYS A 27 59.69 -11.68 54.46
CA LYS A 27 60.81 -12.20 53.67
C LYS A 27 60.85 -11.63 52.24
N LYS A 28 59.70 -11.47 51.59
CA LYS A 28 59.60 -11.04 50.18
C LYS A 28 59.67 -9.51 50.03
N CYS A 29 59.00 -8.77 50.92
CA CYS A 29 58.84 -7.32 50.85
C CYS A 29 59.08 -6.67 52.23
N PRO A 30 60.32 -6.68 52.75
CA PRO A 30 60.62 -6.23 54.11
C PRO A 30 60.30 -4.75 54.34
N THR A 31 60.56 -3.89 53.35
CA THR A 31 60.30 -2.45 53.44
C THR A 31 58.80 -2.14 53.54
N LEU A 32 57.98 -2.75 52.69
CA LEU A 32 56.53 -2.61 52.72
C LEU A 32 55.92 -3.24 53.99
N PHE A 33 56.49 -4.36 54.46
CA PHE A 33 56.08 -5.00 55.71
C PHE A 33 56.22 -4.05 56.91
N HIS A 34 57.39 -3.42 57.07
CA HIS A 34 57.63 -2.46 58.15
C HIS A 34 56.73 -1.22 58.02
N ILE A 35 56.51 -0.72 56.80
CA ILE A 35 55.58 0.38 56.56
C ILE A 35 54.15 0.01 56.96
N CYS A 36 53.69 -1.23 56.79
CA CYS A 36 52.34 -1.65 57.15
C CYS A 36 52.15 -2.00 58.64
N TYR A 37 53.14 -2.65 59.27
CA TYR A 37 52.98 -3.28 60.59
C TYR A 37 53.73 -2.59 61.75
N ASP A 38 54.66 -1.67 61.48
CA ASP A 38 55.33 -0.92 62.55
C ASP A 38 54.36 0.01 63.30
N PRO A 39 54.65 0.40 64.56
CA PRO A 39 53.78 1.28 65.34
C PRO A 39 53.52 2.64 64.66
N ILE A 40 52.39 3.25 65.02
CA ILE A 40 51.95 4.52 64.44
C ILE A 40 52.99 5.61 64.75
N GLY A 41 53.63 6.15 63.72
CA GLY A 41 54.59 7.26 63.83
C GLY A 41 55.97 7.00 63.22
N THR A 42 56.38 5.74 63.05
CA THR A 42 57.72 5.38 62.54
C THR A 42 57.95 5.81 61.08
N HIS A 43 57.01 5.48 60.18
CA HIS A 43 57.12 5.75 58.74
C HIS A 43 56.11 6.81 58.26
N ARG A 44 56.05 7.96 58.95
CA ARG A 44 55.01 8.99 58.71
C ARG A 44 54.96 9.50 57.27
N LYS A 45 56.11 9.83 56.67
CA LYS A 45 56.20 10.36 55.29
C LYS A 45 55.79 9.31 54.25
N ALA A 46 56.29 8.08 54.37
CA ALA A 46 55.97 7.00 53.45
C ALA A 46 54.47 6.62 53.52
N ARG A 47 53.89 6.53 54.72
CA ARG A 47 52.44 6.28 54.88
C ARG A 47 51.57 7.42 54.36
N ALA A 48 52.03 8.67 54.44
CA ALA A 48 51.34 9.82 53.86
C ALA A 48 51.39 9.78 52.34
N PHE A 49 52.53 9.45 51.74
CA PHE A 49 52.69 9.31 50.29
C PHE A 49 51.83 8.17 49.72
N ILE A 50 51.83 7.00 50.36
CA ILE A 50 50.96 5.87 49.96
C ILE A 50 49.48 6.26 50.07
N GLY A 51 49.10 6.98 51.14
CA GLY A 51 47.75 7.51 51.30
C GLY A 51 47.37 8.52 50.22
N PHE A 52 48.29 9.41 49.84
CA PHE A 52 48.10 10.38 48.76
C PHE A 52 47.85 9.68 47.42
N LEU A 53 48.69 8.70 47.06
CA LEU A 53 48.54 7.93 45.82
C LEU A 53 47.21 7.16 45.81
N PHE A 54 46.84 6.55 46.93
CA PHE A 54 45.54 5.89 47.06
C PHE A 54 44.37 6.85 46.87
N GLY A 55 44.42 8.03 47.50
CA GLY A 55 43.39 9.05 47.36
C GLY A 55 43.29 9.61 45.94
N PHE A 56 44.43 9.80 45.27
CA PHE A 56 44.48 10.22 43.87
C PHE A 56 43.84 9.18 42.94
N VAL A 57 44.23 7.90 43.07
CA VAL A 57 43.65 6.82 42.27
C VAL A 57 42.15 6.69 42.53
N ALA A 58 41.72 6.77 43.80
CA ALA A 58 40.31 6.72 44.16
C ALA A 58 39.52 7.90 43.56
N ALA A 59 40.11 9.11 43.52
CA ALA A 59 39.49 10.28 42.91
C ALA A 59 39.35 10.13 41.39
N VAL A 60 40.38 9.63 40.70
CA VAL A 60 40.30 9.40 39.24
C VAL A 60 39.21 8.38 38.91
N VAL A 61 39.12 7.28 39.67
CA VAL A 61 38.06 6.28 39.49
C VAL A 61 36.66 6.86 39.69
N LEU A 62 36.48 7.71 40.71
CA LEU A 62 35.19 8.37 40.98
C LEU A 62 34.88 9.48 39.96
N TYR A 63 35.89 10.16 39.42
CA TYR A 63 35.72 11.15 38.35
C TYR A 63 35.17 10.49 37.08
N GLU A 64 35.84 9.43 36.61
CA GLU A 64 35.42 8.68 35.43
C GLU A 64 34.07 7.97 35.64
N GLY A 65 33.88 7.34 36.80
CA GLY A 65 32.67 6.54 37.05
C GLY A 65 31.42 7.31 37.48
N ILE A 66 31.54 8.62 37.78
CA ILE A 66 30.40 9.43 38.23
C ILE A 66 30.34 10.75 37.47
N ILE A 67 31.39 11.58 37.55
CA ILE A 67 31.33 12.96 37.04
C ILE A 67 31.21 13.00 35.51
N VAL A 68 31.90 12.10 34.81
CA VAL A 68 31.80 11.97 33.35
C VAL A 68 30.40 11.50 32.94
N ASP A 69 29.83 10.52 33.65
CA ASP A 69 28.49 9.98 33.38
C ASP A 69 27.35 10.97 33.64
N LEU A 70 27.55 11.96 34.52
CA LEU A 70 26.56 12.99 34.82
C LEU A 70 26.42 14.07 33.72
N GLN A 71 27.21 14.00 32.63
CA GLN A 71 27.12 14.88 31.45
C GLN A 71 27.09 16.39 31.77
N PHE A 72 27.82 16.83 32.79
CA PHE A 72 27.98 18.25 33.07
C PHE A 72 28.77 18.98 31.98
N ASP A 73 28.60 20.30 31.91
CA ASP A 73 29.46 21.16 31.09
C ASP A 73 30.95 20.94 31.39
N THR A 74 31.80 21.03 30.37
CA THR A 74 33.23 20.71 30.45
C THR A 74 33.93 21.49 31.57
N TYR A 75 33.58 22.77 31.76
CA TYR A 75 34.17 23.58 32.82
C TYR A 75 33.74 23.11 34.21
N THR A 76 32.46 22.75 34.37
CA THR A 76 31.89 22.25 35.63
C THR A 76 32.46 20.88 35.99
N SER A 77 32.59 19.97 35.02
CA SER A 77 33.19 18.65 35.22
C SER A 77 34.65 18.74 35.67
N ILE A 78 35.47 19.55 35.00
CA ILE A 78 36.88 19.76 35.36
C ILE A 78 36.99 20.39 36.76
N PHE A 79 36.15 21.37 37.08
CA PHE A 79 36.15 22.03 38.39
C PHE A 79 35.80 21.07 39.53
N LEU A 80 34.74 20.29 39.38
CA LEU A 80 34.34 19.27 40.36
C LEU A 80 35.39 18.17 40.49
N GLY A 81 35.97 17.72 39.38
CA GLY A 81 37.06 16.75 39.36
C GLY A 81 38.31 17.24 40.09
N ALA A 82 38.70 18.51 39.89
CA ALA A 82 39.82 19.11 40.59
C ALA A 82 39.59 19.16 42.12
N ILE A 83 38.39 19.55 42.56
CA ILE A 83 38.01 19.54 43.98
C ILE A 83 38.09 18.12 44.55
N LEU A 84 37.54 17.14 43.84
CA LEU A 84 37.53 15.74 44.25
C LEU A 84 38.96 15.19 44.43
N VAL A 85 39.85 15.44 43.46
CA VAL A 85 41.25 15.01 43.50
C VAL A 85 41.99 15.63 44.67
N VAL A 86 41.85 16.94 44.87
CA VAL A 86 42.50 17.64 45.99
C VAL A 86 42.01 17.11 47.34
N MET A 87 40.70 16.98 47.52
CA MET A 87 40.10 16.55 48.79
C MET A 87 40.45 15.11 49.14
N LEU A 88 40.37 14.17 48.19
CA LEU A 88 40.66 12.76 48.46
C LEU A 88 42.15 12.48 48.59
N SER A 89 43.00 13.10 47.77
CA SER A 89 44.45 12.89 47.84
C SER A 89 45.03 13.47 49.14
N ILE A 90 44.67 14.71 49.49
CA ILE A 90 45.15 15.35 50.73
C ILE A 90 44.47 14.71 51.96
N GLY A 91 43.17 14.41 51.88
CA GLY A 91 42.43 13.75 52.95
C GLY A 91 43.00 12.37 53.28
N CYS A 92 43.28 11.55 52.26
CA CYS A 92 43.93 10.26 52.45
C CYS A 92 45.41 10.40 52.83
N ALA A 93 46.11 11.47 52.49
CA ALA A 93 47.48 11.68 52.98
C ALA A 93 47.53 12.06 54.48
N SER A 94 46.55 12.82 54.96
CA SER A 94 46.58 13.46 56.29
C SER A 94 45.78 12.73 57.38
N SER A 95 44.64 12.11 57.01
CA SER A 95 43.70 11.57 57.99
C SER A 95 43.52 10.06 57.85
N ILE A 96 43.73 9.34 58.96
CA ILE A 96 43.44 7.90 59.03
C ILE A 96 41.94 7.62 58.89
N GLN A 97 41.08 8.53 59.37
CA GLN A 97 39.62 8.37 59.29
C GLN A 97 39.15 8.43 57.84
N VAL A 98 39.68 9.37 57.05
CA VAL A 98 39.34 9.50 55.62
C VAL A 98 39.80 8.27 54.85
N ARG A 99 41.02 7.77 55.10
CA ARG A 99 41.51 6.52 54.49
C ARG A 99 40.60 5.34 54.78
N CYS A 100 40.19 5.17 56.03
CA CYS A 100 39.32 4.08 56.44
C CYS A 100 37.94 4.19 55.80
N ILE A 101 37.35 5.39 55.73
CA ILE A 101 36.08 5.62 55.04
C ILE A 101 36.20 5.24 53.56
N CYS A 102 37.23 5.72 52.86
CA CYS A 102 37.47 5.38 51.45
C CYS A 102 37.73 3.88 51.21
N LEU A 103 38.32 3.16 52.17
CA LEU A 103 38.51 1.71 52.05
C LEU A 103 37.23 0.93 52.38
N LEU A 104 36.35 1.49 53.23
CA LEU A 104 35.07 0.88 53.60
C LEU A 104 33.97 1.17 52.57
N THR A 105 34.08 2.21 51.73
CA THR A 105 33.11 2.46 50.66
C THR A 105 33.07 1.30 49.66
N ILE A 106 34.22 0.71 49.32
CA ILE A 106 34.34 -0.42 48.39
C ILE A 106 33.48 -1.63 48.81
N PRO A 107 33.63 -2.20 50.03
CA PRO A 107 32.77 -3.29 50.48
C PRO A 107 31.32 -2.86 50.72
N THR A 108 31.04 -1.59 51.01
CA THR A 108 29.64 -1.12 51.14
C THR A 108 28.90 -1.08 49.80
N PHE A 109 29.58 -0.78 48.69
CA PHE A 109 29.01 -0.86 47.34
C PHE A 109 28.66 -2.30 46.95
N LEU A 110 29.46 -3.28 47.40
CA LEU A 110 29.19 -4.71 47.23
C LEU A 110 28.17 -5.26 48.24
N GLY A 111 27.79 -4.45 49.24
CA GLY A 111 26.82 -4.77 50.27
C GLY A 111 25.36 -4.78 49.78
N ARG A 112 24.42 -5.06 50.69
CA ARG A 112 22.99 -5.16 50.36
C ARG A 112 22.43 -3.84 49.79
N SER A 113 22.84 -2.70 50.34
CA SER A 113 22.38 -1.38 49.91
C SER A 113 22.97 -0.98 48.55
N GLY A 114 24.28 -1.17 48.33
CA GLY A 114 24.92 -0.83 47.06
C GLY A 114 24.41 -1.66 45.87
N ARG A 115 24.09 -2.95 46.08
CA ARG A 115 23.48 -3.79 45.03
C ARG A 115 22.08 -3.33 44.62
N ASN A 116 21.30 -2.74 45.54
CA ASN A 116 19.97 -2.22 45.20
C ASN A 116 20.09 -0.94 44.36
N VAL A 117 21.02 -0.05 44.71
CA VAL A 117 21.31 1.16 43.94
C VAL A 117 21.84 0.79 42.55
N LEU A 118 22.77 -0.17 42.45
CA LEU A 118 23.30 -0.64 41.17
C LEU A 118 22.22 -1.23 40.27
N ARG A 119 21.29 -2.03 40.82
CA ARG A 119 20.14 -2.56 40.07
C ARG A 119 19.21 -1.47 39.58
N ALA A 120 18.96 -0.43 40.38
CA ALA A 120 18.14 0.70 39.99
C ALA A 120 18.78 1.52 38.87
N LEU A 121 20.10 1.78 38.95
CA LEU A 121 20.85 2.46 37.89
C LEU A 121 20.83 1.66 36.58
N ILE A 122 21.06 0.35 36.64
CA ILE A 122 21.00 -0.52 35.45
C ILE A 122 19.61 -0.47 34.80
N LEU A 123 18.54 -0.59 35.60
CA LEU A 123 17.17 -0.48 35.10
C LEU A 123 16.89 0.91 34.49
N GLY A 124 17.35 1.98 35.13
CA GLY A 124 17.23 3.35 34.62
C GLY A 124 17.92 3.53 33.27
N TYR A 125 19.16 3.07 33.14
CA TYR A 125 19.91 3.13 31.87
C TYR A 125 19.30 2.28 30.76
N ILE A 126 18.75 1.10 31.08
CA ILE A 126 18.07 0.25 30.10
C ILE A 126 16.80 0.93 29.57
N ILE A 127 16.04 1.57 30.46
CA ILE A 127 14.80 2.28 30.10
C ILE A 127 15.12 3.53 29.28
N ALA A 128 16.03 4.38 29.75
CA ALA A 128 16.35 5.67 29.12
C ALA A 128 17.11 5.51 27.79
N GLY A 129 17.90 4.46 27.61
CA GLY A 129 18.68 4.23 26.39
C GLY A 129 17.97 3.30 25.41
N PRO A 130 18.27 1.98 25.42
CA PRO A 130 17.82 1.05 24.40
C PRO A 130 16.30 0.97 24.22
N ILE A 131 15.53 0.98 25.32
CA ILE A 131 14.07 0.81 25.23
C ILE A 131 13.44 2.01 24.54
N PHE A 132 13.74 3.24 24.98
CA PHE A 132 13.18 4.44 24.35
C PHE A 132 13.57 4.53 22.87
N ASN A 133 14.83 4.25 22.53
CA ASN A 133 15.31 4.27 21.15
C ASN A 133 14.60 3.21 20.28
N LEU A 134 14.41 1.99 20.79
CA LEU A 134 13.67 0.95 20.09
C LEU A 134 12.21 1.34 19.86
N THR A 135 11.55 1.95 20.85
CA THR A 135 10.16 2.41 20.70
C THR A 135 10.02 3.53 19.68
N TYR A 136 10.96 4.46 19.64
CA TYR A 136 10.99 5.53 18.64
C TYR A 136 11.19 4.98 17.22
N ASN A 137 12.19 4.12 17.03
CA ASN A 137 12.47 3.50 15.74
C ASN A 137 11.29 2.63 15.26
N ALA A 138 10.64 1.88 16.16
CA ALA A 138 9.47 1.08 15.81
C ALA A 138 8.32 1.96 15.27
N LYS A 139 8.07 3.13 15.87
CA LYS A 139 7.05 4.08 15.39
C LYS A 139 7.35 4.55 13.97
N GLU A 140 8.60 4.90 13.69
CA GLU A 140 9.01 5.33 12.34
C GLU A 140 8.96 4.20 11.31
N VAL A 141 9.31 2.97 11.70
CA VAL A 141 9.16 1.78 10.84
C VAL A 141 7.69 1.55 10.46
N VAL A 142 6.77 1.65 11.42
CA VAL A 142 5.33 1.50 11.15
C VAL A 142 4.83 2.61 10.21
N ARG A 143 5.25 3.86 10.43
CA ARG A 143 4.87 5.01 9.58
C ARG A 143 5.39 4.86 8.15
N THR A 144 6.65 4.47 7.99
CA THR A 144 7.27 4.29 6.67
C THR A 144 6.67 3.11 5.91
N PHE A 145 6.34 2.02 6.61
CA PHE A 145 5.63 0.89 6.04
C PHE A 145 4.25 1.29 5.51
N ALA A 146 3.44 2.00 6.29
CA ALA A 146 2.12 2.48 5.87
C ALA A 146 2.19 3.37 4.62
N CYS A 147 3.12 4.34 4.60
CA CYS A 147 3.32 5.24 3.46
C CYS A 147 3.78 4.48 2.20
N THR A 148 4.72 3.55 2.34
CA THR A 148 5.24 2.74 1.22
C THR A 148 4.12 1.91 0.60
N MET A 149 3.25 1.33 1.43
CA MET A 149 2.15 0.53 0.93
C MET A 149 1.06 1.37 0.25
N GLN A 150 0.71 2.54 0.80
CA GLN A 150 -0.22 3.47 0.15
C GLN A 150 0.29 3.91 -1.23
N LEU A 151 1.59 4.25 -1.31
CA LEU A 151 2.22 4.59 -2.57
C LEU A 151 2.17 3.41 -3.55
N THR A 152 2.46 2.19 -3.08
CA THR A 152 2.43 0.97 -3.89
C THR A 152 1.02 0.70 -4.42
N TYR A 153 -0.02 0.89 -3.61
CA TYR A 153 -1.41 0.77 -4.04
C TYR A 153 -1.74 1.75 -5.16
N ASN A 154 -1.51 3.06 -4.95
CA ASN A 154 -1.81 4.09 -5.94
C ASN A 154 -1.07 3.85 -7.26
N LEU A 155 0.21 3.44 -7.18
CA LEU A 155 1.02 3.16 -8.35
C LEU A 155 0.55 1.90 -9.09
N THR A 156 0.10 0.89 -8.33
CA THR A 156 -0.43 -0.36 -8.89
C THR A 156 -1.77 -0.13 -9.56
N GLU A 157 -2.69 0.62 -8.94
CA GLU A 157 -3.97 1.03 -9.53
C GLU A 157 -3.72 1.76 -10.86
N THR A 158 -2.86 2.77 -10.86
CA THR A 158 -2.49 3.52 -12.07
C THR A 158 -1.90 2.60 -13.14
N ARG A 159 -1.03 1.66 -12.75
CA ARG A 159 -0.43 0.69 -13.67
C ARG A 159 -1.46 -0.25 -14.29
N PHE A 160 -2.43 -0.73 -13.51
CA PHE A 160 -3.53 -1.56 -14.01
C PHE A 160 -4.42 -0.77 -14.97
N ASP A 161 -4.75 0.46 -14.62
CA ASP A 161 -5.55 1.34 -15.47
C ASP A 161 -4.86 1.61 -16.81
N LEU A 162 -3.58 2.01 -16.79
CA LEU A 162 -2.80 2.26 -18.01
C LEU A 162 -2.58 1.00 -18.85
N MET A 163 -2.56 -0.20 -18.25
CA MET A 163 -2.34 -1.45 -18.97
C MET A 163 -3.62 -2.01 -19.60
N PHE A 164 -4.78 -1.93 -18.91
CA PHE A 164 -6.01 -2.60 -19.33
C PHE A 164 -7.05 -1.67 -19.97
N LYS A 165 -7.20 -0.42 -19.53
CA LYS A 165 -8.17 0.51 -20.13
C LYS A 165 -7.98 0.71 -21.64
N PRO A 166 -6.77 0.99 -22.17
CA PRO A 166 -6.60 1.18 -23.61
C PRO A 166 -6.96 -0.08 -24.41
N PHE A 167 -6.66 -1.25 -23.86
CA PHE A 167 -7.02 -2.53 -24.50
C PHE A 167 -8.54 -2.75 -24.52
N GLN A 168 -9.23 -2.45 -23.42
CA GLN A 168 -10.70 -2.52 -23.36
C GLN A 168 -11.35 -1.55 -24.34
N GLN A 169 -10.86 -0.31 -24.41
CA GLN A 169 -11.36 0.69 -25.35
C GLN A 169 -11.13 0.27 -26.81
N ALA A 170 -9.94 -0.24 -27.14
CA ALA A 170 -9.65 -0.71 -28.50
C ALA A 170 -10.56 -1.88 -28.91
N VAL A 171 -10.78 -2.86 -28.02
CA VAL A 171 -11.67 -4.00 -28.29
C VAL A 171 -13.13 -3.55 -28.44
N LEU A 172 -13.59 -2.61 -27.61
CA LEU A 172 -14.94 -2.06 -27.72
C LEU A 172 -15.13 -1.24 -29.01
N ALA A 173 -14.13 -0.44 -29.39
CA ALA A 173 -14.14 0.30 -30.65
C ALA A 173 -14.21 -0.65 -31.86
N MET A 174 -13.39 -1.71 -31.89
CA MET A 174 -13.43 -2.73 -32.95
C MET A 174 -14.80 -3.37 -33.14
N LYS A 175 -15.59 -3.54 -32.06
CA LYS A 175 -16.96 -4.07 -32.17
C LYS A 175 -17.89 -3.10 -32.88
N THR A 176 -17.75 -1.80 -32.60
CA THR A 176 -18.52 -0.75 -33.27
C THR A 176 -18.16 -0.71 -34.76
N ASP A 177 -16.87 -0.69 -35.09
CA ASP A 177 -16.38 -0.68 -36.47
C ASP A 177 -16.84 -1.93 -37.25
N ALA A 178 -16.84 -3.11 -36.61
CA ALA A 178 -17.32 -4.34 -37.22
C ALA A 178 -18.82 -4.31 -37.54
N ASN A 179 -19.63 -3.68 -36.69
CA ASN A 179 -21.05 -3.48 -36.97
C ASN A 179 -21.26 -2.50 -38.12
N GLU A 180 -20.51 -1.40 -38.15
CA GLU A 180 -20.56 -0.42 -39.25
C GLU A 180 -20.19 -1.05 -40.60
N LEU A 181 -19.13 -1.87 -40.64
CA LEU A 181 -18.74 -2.60 -41.85
C LEU A 181 -19.82 -3.57 -42.33
N LYS A 182 -20.57 -4.18 -41.41
CA LYS A 182 -21.71 -5.04 -41.75
C LYS A 182 -22.85 -4.23 -42.39
N ASP A 183 -23.11 -3.04 -41.89
CA ASP A 183 -24.13 -2.14 -42.43
C ASP A 183 -23.74 -1.64 -43.82
N ILE A 184 -22.46 -1.27 -44.02
CA ILE A 184 -21.91 -0.93 -45.34
C ILE A 184 -22.07 -2.11 -46.32
N LEU A 185 -21.76 -3.34 -45.90
CA LEU A 185 -21.94 -4.52 -46.74
C LEU A 185 -23.41 -4.73 -47.14
N SER A 186 -24.35 -4.46 -46.23
CA SER A 186 -25.79 -4.51 -46.55
C SER A 186 -26.13 -3.48 -47.62
N SER A 187 -25.71 -2.23 -47.42
CA SER A 187 -25.96 -1.14 -48.37
C SER A 187 -25.37 -1.42 -49.75
N VAL A 188 -24.14 -1.93 -49.83
CA VAL A 188 -23.52 -2.32 -51.12
C VAL A 188 -24.33 -3.44 -51.79
N ARG A 189 -24.84 -4.41 -51.03
CA ARG A 189 -25.69 -5.47 -51.59
C ARG A 189 -27.00 -4.91 -52.14
N ASP A 190 -27.61 -3.99 -51.43
CA ASP A 190 -28.90 -3.39 -51.80
C ASP A 190 -28.77 -2.58 -53.10
N VAL A 191 -27.69 -1.80 -53.24
CA VAL A 191 -27.37 -1.05 -54.47
C VAL A 191 -27.04 -1.98 -55.65
N MET A 192 -26.40 -3.12 -55.37
CA MET A 192 -26.04 -4.11 -56.38
C MET A 192 -27.22 -4.93 -56.88
N SER A 193 -28.23 -5.16 -56.04
CA SER A 193 -29.38 -6.01 -56.36
C SER A 193 -30.08 -5.65 -57.68
N PRO A 194 -30.46 -4.38 -57.95
CA PRO A 194 -31.11 -4.01 -59.21
C PRO A 194 -30.20 -4.21 -60.43
N ILE A 195 -28.88 -4.01 -60.30
CA ILE A 195 -27.92 -4.21 -61.40
C ILE A 195 -27.79 -5.69 -61.74
N VAL A 196 -27.75 -6.54 -60.71
CA VAL A 196 -27.74 -8.00 -60.89
C VAL A 196 -29.02 -8.45 -61.58
N GLU A 197 -30.18 -7.96 -61.16
CA GLU A 197 -31.46 -8.30 -61.79
C GLU A 197 -31.53 -7.80 -63.24
N GLU A 198 -30.98 -6.61 -63.52
CA GLU A 198 -30.99 -6.06 -64.87
C GLU A 198 -30.16 -6.90 -65.86
N ILE A 199 -29.02 -7.45 -65.44
CA ILE A 199 -28.08 -8.19 -66.31
C ILE A 199 -28.30 -9.71 -66.27
N GLU A 200 -28.62 -10.26 -65.09
CA GLU A 200 -28.77 -11.71 -64.88
C GLU A 200 -30.23 -12.16 -64.78
N GLY A 201 -31.19 -11.25 -64.60
CA GLY A 201 -32.61 -11.58 -64.43
C GLY A 201 -33.22 -12.19 -65.69
N GLU A 202 -33.85 -13.36 -65.53
CA GLU A 202 -34.45 -14.13 -66.63
C GLU A 202 -35.96 -13.92 -66.75
N GLU A 203 -36.64 -13.43 -65.71
CA GLU A 203 -38.11 -13.31 -65.70
C GLU A 203 -38.63 -12.37 -66.78
N GLU A 204 -37.99 -11.20 -66.92
CA GLU A 204 -38.35 -10.23 -67.95
C GLU A 204 -38.13 -10.78 -69.35
N MET A 205 -37.03 -11.52 -69.57
CA MET A 205 -36.73 -12.15 -70.86
C MET A 205 -37.77 -13.20 -71.25
N LYS A 206 -38.27 -13.98 -70.28
CA LYS A 206 -39.35 -14.95 -70.53
C LYS A 206 -40.64 -14.24 -70.96
N ARG A 207 -41.03 -13.18 -70.24
CA ARG A 207 -42.22 -12.39 -70.61
C ARG A 207 -42.09 -11.78 -72.00
N LEU A 208 -40.95 -11.15 -72.30
CA LEU A 208 -40.68 -10.56 -73.62
C LEU A 208 -40.74 -11.61 -74.72
N LYS A 209 -40.20 -12.82 -74.49
CA LYS A 209 -40.28 -13.92 -75.45
C LYS A 209 -41.73 -14.35 -75.69
N GLU A 210 -42.49 -14.59 -74.63
CA GLU A 210 -43.89 -15.01 -74.71
C GLU A 210 -44.78 -13.98 -75.45
N GLU A 211 -44.64 -12.69 -75.14
CA GLU A 211 -45.40 -11.62 -75.77
C GLU A 211 -45.03 -11.43 -77.25
N ASN A 212 -43.73 -11.48 -77.57
CA ASN A 212 -43.26 -11.38 -78.95
C ASN A 212 -43.69 -12.56 -79.80
N ASP A 213 -43.51 -13.80 -79.31
CA ASP A 213 -43.89 -15.01 -80.03
C ASP A 213 -45.40 -15.05 -80.30
N TYR A 214 -46.21 -14.61 -79.32
CA TYR A 214 -47.66 -14.52 -79.47
C TYR A 214 -48.06 -13.54 -80.59
N LEU A 215 -47.41 -12.38 -80.65
CA LEU A 215 -47.69 -11.37 -81.68
C LEU A 215 -47.20 -11.79 -83.08
N ASP A 216 -46.07 -12.49 -83.17
CA ASP A 216 -45.53 -13.01 -84.43
C ASP A 216 -46.44 -14.11 -84.99
N GLU A 217 -46.95 -15.01 -84.14
CA GLU A 217 -47.93 -16.05 -84.52
C GLU A 217 -49.25 -15.47 -85.03
N LEU A 218 -49.75 -14.40 -84.39
CA LEU A 218 -50.94 -13.66 -84.85
C LEU A 218 -50.75 -13.04 -86.25
N GLN A 219 -49.50 -12.76 -86.63
CA GLN A 219 -49.15 -12.11 -87.89
C GLN A 219 -48.74 -13.08 -89.00
N ASP A 220 -48.79 -14.39 -88.74
CA ASP A 220 -48.30 -15.44 -89.64
C ASP A 220 -46.82 -15.22 -90.03
N ASP A 221 -46.04 -14.67 -89.09
CA ASP A 221 -44.61 -14.38 -89.25
C ASP A 221 -43.75 -15.42 -88.50
N THR A 222 -42.47 -15.48 -88.81
CA THR A 222 -41.51 -16.34 -88.09
C THR A 222 -41.24 -15.79 -86.70
N ARG A 223 -41.06 -16.67 -85.70
CA ARG A 223 -40.71 -16.28 -84.34
C ARG A 223 -39.33 -15.63 -84.30
N ARG A 224 -39.28 -14.31 -84.19
CA ARG A 224 -38.02 -13.56 -84.14
C ARG A 224 -37.22 -13.81 -82.86
N SER A 225 -37.89 -14.22 -81.79
CA SER A 225 -37.24 -14.50 -80.50
C SER A 225 -36.24 -15.66 -80.59
N ASP A 226 -36.51 -16.65 -81.45
CA ASP A 226 -35.63 -17.78 -81.69
C ASP A 226 -34.37 -17.36 -82.47
N GLU A 227 -34.49 -16.41 -83.39
CA GLU A 227 -33.34 -15.82 -84.11
C GLU A 227 -32.43 -15.01 -83.18
N ILE A 228 -33.02 -14.20 -82.30
CA ILE A 228 -32.31 -13.41 -81.29
C ILE A 228 -31.61 -14.35 -80.29
N GLU A 229 -32.29 -15.41 -79.85
CA GLU A 229 -31.72 -16.42 -78.97
C GLU A 229 -30.55 -17.14 -79.63
N GLU A 230 -30.70 -17.63 -80.87
CA GLU A 230 -29.62 -18.30 -81.60
C GLU A 230 -28.41 -17.37 -81.84
N LYS A 231 -28.66 -16.09 -82.18
CA LYS A 231 -27.62 -15.06 -82.37
C LYS A 231 -26.78 -14.91 -81.09
N HIS A 232 -27.42 -14.63 -79.96
CA HIS A 232 -26.70 -14.37 -78.72
C HIS A 232 -26.19 -15.62 -78.02
N GLU A 233 -26.79 -16.80 -78.22
CA GLU A 233 -26.23 -18.06 -77.76
C GLU A 233 -24.91 -18.39 -78.47
N LYS A 234 -24.81 -18.11 -79.78
CA LYS A 234 -23.55 -18.23 -80.51
C LYS A 234 -22.50 -17.24 -80.00
N GLU A 235 -22.89 -16.01 -79.66
CA GLU A 235 -21.99 -15.03 -79.04
C GLU A 235 -21.49 -15.51 -77.66
N ILE A 236 -22.39 -16.05 -76.83
CA ILE A 236 -22.05 -16.60 -75.52
C ILE A 236 -21.15 -17.85 -75.67
N ALA A 237 -21.41 -18.72 -76.65
CA ALA A 237 -20.59 -19.90 -76.91
C ALA A 237 -19.17 -19.53 -77.39
N ASN A 238 -19.04 -18.41 -78.11
CA ASN A 238 -17.77 -17.88 -78.60
C ASN A 238 -17.09 -16.90 -77.62
N ALA A 239 -17.72 -16.62 -76.47
CA ALA A 239 -17.20 -15.72 -75.46
C ALA A 239 -15.85 -16.20 -74.91
N LYS A 240 -14.88 -15.27 -74.80
CA LYS A 240 -13.53 -15.58 -74.30
C LYS A 240 -13.39 -15.28 -72.82
N SER A 241 -14.27 -14.43 -72.29
CA SER A 241 -14.25 -14.00 -70.90
C SER A 241 -15.65 -14.05 -70.27
N GLU A 242 -15.68 -14.13 -68.94
CA GLU A 242 -16.91 -13.98 -68.15
C GLU A 242 -17.59 -12.63 -68.42
N ALA A 243 -16.81 -11.58 -68.72
CA ALA A 243 -17.33 -10.26 -69.06
C ALA A 243 -18.09 -10.30 -70.40
N ASP A 244 -17.55 -10.99 -71.40
CA ASP A 244 -18.18 -11.13 -72.72
C ASP A 244 -19.53 -11.84 -72.60
N VAL A 245 -19.65 -12.84 -71.72
CA VAL A 245 -20.91 -13.55 -71.46
C VAL A 245 -21.98 -12.60 -70.89
N TYR A 246 -21.63 -11.78 -69.90
CA TYR A 246 -22.57 -10.84 -69.30
C TYR A 246 -22.92 -9.68 -70.23
N GLU A 247 -21.97 -9.25 -71.05
CA GLU A 247 -22.22 -8.25 -72.10
C GLU A 247 -23.18 -8.80 -73.17
N ALA A 248 -22.98 -10.03 -73.64
CA ALA A 248 -23.88 -10.68 -74.58
C ALA A 248 -25.29 -10.88 -74.00
N LYS A 249 -25.41 -11.27 -72.72
CA LYS A 249 -26.70 -11.34 -72.02
C LYS A 249 -27.41 -9.99 -71.96
N TYR A 250 -26.67 -8.92 -71.66
CA TYR A 250 -27.24 -7.58 -71.62
C TYR A 250 -27.66 -7.10 -73.00
N LYS A 251 -26.83 -7.31 -74.03
CA LYS A 251 -27.15 -7.02 -75.44
C LYS A 251 -28.42 -7.74 -75.90
N ARG A 252 -28.55 -9.04 -75.59
CA ARG A 252 -29.76 -9.84 -75.86
C ARG A 252 -31.01 -9.22 -75.25
N LYS A 253 -30.91 -8.75 -74.00
CA LYS A 253 -32.03 -8.12 -73.30
C LYS A 253 -32.44 -6.79 -73.92
N ILE A 254 -31.47 -5.99 -74.36
CA ILE A 254 -31.72 -4.71 -75.05
C ILE A 254 -32.35 -4.94 -76.43
N GLU A 255 -31.87 -5.91 -77.20
CA GLU A 255 -32.44 -6.28 -78.51
C GLU A 255 -33.90 -6.74 -78.37
N ALA A 256 -34.19 -7.64 -77.41
CA ALA A 256 -35.54 -8.11 -77.14
C ALA A 256 -36.51 -6.99 -76.71
N ARG A 257 -36.05 -6.04 -75.87
CA ARG A 257 -36.84 -4.85 -75.49
C ARG A 257 -37.10 -3.92 -76.67
N CYS A 258 -36.11 -3.71 -77.53
CA CYS A 258 -36.30 -2.89 -78.73
C CYS A 258 -37.37 -3.51 -79.64
N GLU A 259 -37.26 -4.82 -79.87
CA GLU A 259 -38.19 -5.57 -80.70
C GLU A 259 -39.61 -5.56 -80.12
N GLU A 260 -39.78 -5.69 -78.80
CA GLU A 260 -41.07 -5.52 -78.11
C GLU A 260 -41.69 -4.14 -78.39
N GLN A 261 -40.91 -3.05 -78.29
CA GLN A 261 -41.42 -1.70 -78.56
C GLN A 261 -41.88 -1.53 -80.03
N LEU A 262 -41.14 -2.11 -80.97
CA LEU A 262 -41.53 -2.09 -82.39
C LEU A 262 -42.80 -2.89 -82.63
N SER A 263 -42.94 -4.07 -82.01
CA SER A 263 -44.15 -4.89 -82.16
C SER A 263 -45.38 -4.24 -81.56
N HIS A 264 -45.28 -3.67 -80.36
CA HIS A 264 -46.38 -2.89 -79.80
C HIS A 264 -46.69 -1.65 -80.64
N GLY A 265 -45.68 -1.02 -81.25
CA GLY A 265 -45.89 0.08 -82.20
C GLY A 265 -46.67 -0.36 -83.44
N ALA A 266 -46.31 -1.52 -84.01
CA ALA A 266 -46.97 -2.10 -85.18
C ALA A 266 -48.40 -2.59 -84.87
N GLU A 267 -48.60 -3.23 -83.72
CA GLU A 267 -49.90 -3.63 -83.18
C GLU A 267 -50.83 -2.41 -83.03
N ARG A 268 -50.39 -1.37 -82.30
CA ARG A 268 -51.15 -0.13 -82.14
C ARG A 268 -51.45 0.58 -83.45
N CYS A 269 -50.51 0.53 -84.41
CA CYS A 269 -50.74 1.05 -85.75
C CYS A 269 -51.91 0.30 -86.42
N ARG A 270 -51.88 -1.04 -86.42
CA ARG A 270 -52.94 -1.86 -87.05
C ARG A 270 -54.29 -1.63 -86.38
N ASP A 271 -54.33 -1.56 -85.06
CA ASP A 271 -55.54 -1.24 -84.30
C ASP A 271 -56.10 0.13 -84.68
N MET A 272 -55.23 1.13 -84.88
CA MET A 272 -55.67 2.46 -85.32
C MET A 272 -56.30 2.42 -86.72
N PHE A 273 -55.70 1.69 -87.66
CA PHE A 273 -56.26 1.50 -89.01
C PHE A 273 -57.57 0.72 -89.00
N ALA A 274 -57.68 -0.34 -88.20
CA ALA A 274 -58.91 -1.10 -88.03
C ALA A 274 -60.04 -0.24 -87.45
N ASN A 275 -59.77 0.51 -86.38
CA ASN A 275 -60.73 1.43 -85.77
C ASN A 275 -61.17 2.53 -86.76
N ALA A 276 -60.24 3.03 -87.58
CA ALA A 276 -60.54 4.05 -88.57
C ALA A 276 -61.36 3.47 -89.75
N TYR A 277 -61.13 2.22 -90.15
CA TYR A 277 -61.94 1.49 -91.10
C TYR A 277 -63.39 1.32 -90.60
N ASP A 278 -63.57 0.82 -89.38
CA ASP A 278 -64.90 0.59 -88.78
C ASP A 278 -65.67 1.91 -88.67
N LYS A 279 -65.02 2.96 -88.16
CA LYS A 279 -65.62 4.29 -88.06
C LYS A 279 -65.99 4.88 -89.42
N CYS A 280 -65.18 4.67 -90.45
CA CYS A 280 -65.49 5.08 -91.82
C CYS A 280 -66.73 4.33 -92.33
N TYR A 281 -66.75 3.01 -92.16
CA TYR A 281 -67.82 2.13 -92.65
C TYR A 281 -69.17 2.46 -92.01
N ASP A 282 -69.18 2.77 -90.72
CA ASP A 282 -70.39 3.14 -89.96
C ASP A 282 -70.93 4.54 -90.30
N THR A 283 -70.08 5.44 -90.82
CA THR A 283 -70.46 6.85 -91.07
C THR A 283 -71.03 7.07 -92.47
N VAL A 284 -70.58 6.33 -93.47
CA VAL A 284 -70.93 6.56 -94.88
C VAL A 284 -71.96 5.55 -95.39
N SER A 285 -72.61 5.85 -96.53
CA SER A 285 -73.55 4.91 -97.14
C SER A 285 -72.83 3.67 -97.67
N VAL A 286 -73.51 2.52 -97.72
CA VAL A 286 -72.92 1.23 -98.14
C VAL A 286 -72.19 1.32 -99.49
N PHE A 287 -72.72 2.09 -100.44
CA PHE A 287 -72.08 2.32 -101.74
C PHE A 287 -70.81 3.19 -101.65
N ALA A 288 -70.79 4.17 -100.75
CA ALA A 288 -69.63 5.03 -100.52
C ALA A 288 -68.53 4.33 -99.69
N ALA A 289 -68.92 3.44 -98.77
CA ALA A 289 -68.00 2.69 -97.92
C ALA A 289 -67.04 1.80 -98.72
N TRP A 290 -67.54 1.17 -99.78
CA TRP A 290 -66.74 0.31 -100.66
C TRP A 290 -65.57 1.05 -101.33
N LEU A 291 -65.72 2.35 -101.62
CA LEU A 291 -64.68 3.16 -102.24
C LEU A 291 -63.82 3.91 -101.22
N LEU A 292 -64.44 4.53 -100.21
CA LEU A 292 -63.76 5.46 -99.29
C LEU A 292 -63.08 4.76 -98.11
N CYS A 293 -63.61 3.62 -97.64
CA CYS A 293 -63.07 2.95 -96.46
C CYS A 293 -62.03 1.88 -96.81
N TRP A 294 -62.02 1.39 -98.06
CA TRP A 294 -61.06 0.40 -98.53
C TRP A 294 -59.57 0.74 -98.29
N PRO A 295 -59.10 2.00 -98.44
CA PRO A 295 -57.71 2.36 -98.13
C PRO A 295 -57.31 2.14 -96.67
N MET A 296 -58.27 2.15 -95.74
CA MET A 296 -58.00 1.93 -94.31
C MET A 296 -57.75 0.45 -93.98
N LYS A 297 -58.02 -0.46 -94.92
CA LYS A 297 -57.71 -1.90 -94.81
C LYS A 297 -56.25 -2.23 -95.19
N LEU A 298 -55.49 -1.24 -95.65
CA LEU A 298 -54.13 -1.42 -96.14
C LEU A 298 -53.13 -1.35 -94.97
N ASN A 299 -52.86 -2.50 -94.37
CA ASN A 299 -52.00 -2.62 -93.18
C ASN A 299 -50.48 -2.54 -93.50
N PHE A 300 -50.09 -2.37 -94.77
CA PHE A 300 -48.68 -2.37 -95.17
C PHE A 300 -47.87 -1.20 -94.57
N VAL A 301 -48.54 -0.10 -94.21
CA VAL A 301 -47.91 1.08 -93.58
C VAL A 301 -47.49 0.79 -92.13
N CYS A 302 -48.05 -0.24 -91.51
CA CYS A 302 -47.76 -0.61 -90.12
C CYS A 302 -46.53 -1.51 -89.95
N ASN A 303 -45.82 -1.86 -91.03
CA ASN A 303 -44.52 -2.51 -90.92
C ASN A 303 -43.44 -1.47 -90.55
N LEU A 304 -43.32 -1.21 -89.25
CA LEU A 304 -42.43 -0.18 -88.69
C LEU A 304 -40.95 -0.43 -89.02
N VAL A 305 -40.51 -1.69 -89.15
CA VAL A 305 -39.10 -2.05 -89.38
C VAL A 305 -38.59 -1.49 -90.72
N GLN A 306 -39.41 -1.56 -91.77
CA GLN A 306 -39.06 -1.00 -93.09
C GLN A 306 -39.17 0.53 -93.15
N ALA A 307 -40.00 1.14 -92.30
CA ALA A 307 -40.16 2.60 -92.25
C ALA A 307 -39.09 3.31 -91.41
N LEU A 308 -38.53 2.63 -90.38
CA LEU A 308 -37.67 3.25 -89.36
C LEU A 308 -36.17 2.96 -89.47
N GLY A 309 -35.71 2.12 -90.40
CA GLY A 309 -34.27 1.97 -90.63
C GLY A 309 -33.75 0.60 -91.09
N GLY A 310 -34.62 -0.36 -91.42
CA GLY A 310 -34.21 -1.69 -91.91
C GLY A 310 -33.96 -2.71 -90.80
N SER A 311 -33.47 -3.90 -91.17
CA SER A 311 -33.36 -5.09 -90.30
C SER A 311 -32.41 -4.95 -89.11
N ASN A 312 -31.61 -3.89 -89.03
CA ASN A 312 -30.61 -3.71 -87.96
C ASN A 312 -31.03 -2.64 -86.95
N ILE A 313 -32.31 -2.24 -86.93
CA ILE A 313 -32.81 -1.17 -86.07
C ILE A 313 -32.67 -1.51 -84.58
N CYS A 314 -32.82 -2.78 -84.22
CA CYS A 314 -32.68 -3.28 -82.85
C CYS A 314 -31.33 -3.93 -82.55
N ASP A 315 -30.36 -3.83 -83.47
CA ASP A 315 -29.03 -4.37 -83.24
C ASP A 315 -28.33 -3.58 -82.11
N PRO A 316 -27.97 -4.22 -81.00
CA PRO A 316 -27.39 -3.54 -79.83
C PRO A 316 -25.94 -3.13 -80.05
N GLU A 317 -25.31 -3.57 -81.14
CA GLU A 317 -23.91 -3.30 -81.43
C GLU A 317 -23.64 -1.81 -81.69
N GLY A 318 -22.69 -1.24 -80.96
CA GLY A 318 -22.41 0.20 -80.95
C GLY A 318 -23.49 1.07 -80.29
N LYS A 319 -24.52 0.47 -79.66
CA LYS A 319 -25.54 1.16 -78.84
C LYS A 319 -25.38 0.90 -77.35
N VAL A 320 -24.73 -0.20 -77.00
CA VAL A 320 -24.31 -0.52 -75.63
C VAL A 320 -22.87 -0.07 -75.43
N ASP A 321 -22.57 0.55 -74.29
CA ASP A 321 -21.21 0.99 -73.95
C ASP A 321 -20.24 -0.22 -73.95
N PRO A 322 -19.14 -0.14 -74.71
CA PRO A 322 -18.16 -1.23 -74.75
C PRO A 322 -17.51 -1.37 -73.36
N GLY A 323 -17.49 -2.60 -72.84
CA GLY A 323 -16.90 -2.89 -71.52
C GLY A 323 -17.89 -2.87 -70.35
N ILE A 324 -19.20 -2.77 -70.61
CA ILE A 324 -20.22 -2.92 -69.56
C ILE A 324 -20.11 -4.29 -68.85
N GLY A 325 -19.75 -5.34 -69.59
CA GLY A 325 -19.50 -6.67 -69.03
C GLY A 325 -18.30 -6.69 -68.09
N GLU A 326 -17.20 -6.01 -68.45
CA GLU A 326 -16.00 -5.91 -67.62
C GLU A 326 -16.29 -5.13 -66.32
N GLY A 327 -17.02 -4.02 -66.44
CA GLY A 327 -17.48 -3.23 -65.30
C GLY A 327 -18.36 -4.03 -64.35
N TYR A 328 -19.34 -4.78 -64.89
CA TYR A 328 -20.22 -5.62 -64.08
C TYR A 328 -19.44 -6.74 -63.37
N VAL A 329 -18.55 -7.43 -64.07
CA VAL A 329 -17.74 -8.50 -63.49
C VAL A 329 -16.79 -7.97 -62.41
N ALA A 330 -16.15 -6.82 -62.64
CA ALA A 330 -15.31 -6.17 -61.62
C ALA A 330 -16.12 -5.82 -60.36
N LEU A 331 -17.33 -5.30 -60.56
CA LEU A 331 -18.24 -4.92 -59.49
C LEU A 331 -18.76 -6.15 -58.71
N LYS A 332 -19.11 -7.23 -59.41
CA LYS A 332 -19.50 -8.53 -58.82
C LYS A 332 -18.36 -9.14 -58.02
N ARG A 333 -17.12 -9.07 -58.52
CA ARG A 333 -15.91 -9.52 -57.81
C ARG A 333 -15.66 -8.68 -56.56
N ALA A 334 -15.75 -7.35 -56.64
CA ALA A 334 -15.58 -6.46 -55.50
C ALA A 334 -16.58 -6.78 -54.37
N ARG A 335 -17.87 -6.93 -54.71
CA ARG A 335 -18.92 -7.34 -53.76
C ARG A 335 -18.62 -8.69 -53.10
N ASN A 336 -18.23 -9.69 -53.90
CA ASN A 336 -17.96 -11.05 -53.40
C ASN A 336 -16.71 -11.09 -52.52
N ALA A 337 -15.64 -10.38 -52.90
CA ALA A 337 -14.42 -10.25 -52.11
C ALA A 337 -14.72 -9.59 -50.76
N PHE A 338 -15.42 -8.46 -50.76
CA PHE A 338 -15.80 -7.74 -49.54
C PHE A 338 -16.68 -8.59 -48.61
N SER A 339 -17.67 -9.30 -49.17
CA SER A 339 -18.54 -10.24 -48.43
C SER A 339 -17.76 -11.40 -47.80
N LYS A 340 -16.80 -11.98 -48.52
CA LYS A 340 -15.97 -13.09 -48.04
C LYS A 340 -15.05 -12.65 -46.90
N SER A 341 -14.34 -11.53 -47.08
CA SER A 341 -13.43 -10.99 -46.07
C SER A 341 -14.12 -10.68 -44.73
N LEU A 342 -15.40 -10.26 -44.74
CA LEU A 342 -16.17 -9.99 -43.53
C LEU A 342 -16.78 -11.25 -42.89
N LYS A 343 -17.12 -12.29 -43.67
CA LYS A 343 -17.65 -13.55 -43.12
C LYS A 343 -16.64 -14.31 -42.27
N ASP A 344 -15.36 -14.18 -42.58
CA ASP A 344 -14.27 -14.88 -41.89
C ASP A 344 -13.84 -14.17 -40.59
N ALA A 345 -14.25 -12.91 -40.39
CA ALA A 345 -13.94 -12.13 -39.20
C ALA A 345 -14.90 -12.48 -38.03
N LYS A 346 -14.57 -13.50 -37.24
CA LYS A 346 -15.26 -13.80 -35.97
C LYS A 346 -14.44 -13.31 -34.78
N LEU A 347 -14.78 -12.12 -34.27
CA LEU A 347 -14.16 -11.59 -33.04
C LEU A 347 -14.75 -12.30 -31.80
N GLN A 348 -14.08 -13.34 -31.33
CA GLN A 348 -14.39 -13.97 -30.04
C GLN A 348 -13.46 -13.41 -28.97
N TYR A 349 -13.99 -12.58 -28.07
CA TYR A 349 -13.25 -12.09 -26.91
C TYR A 349 -14.01 -12.43 -25.63
N LYS A 350 -13.29 -12.93 -24.62
CA LYS A 350 -13.81 -13.13 -23.27
C LYS A 350 -13.04 -12.20 -22.35
N ILE A 351 -13.69 -11.13 -21.90
CA ILE A 351 -13.12 -10.27 -20.87
C ILE A 351 -13.07 -11.11 -19.59
N LYS A 352 -11.89 -11.63 -19.27
CA LYS A 352 -11.65 -12.33 -18.01
C LYS A 352 -11.62 -11.25 -16.94
N LYS A 353 -12.76 -11.03 -16.27
CA LYS A 353 -12.81 -10.20 -15.06
C LYS A 353 -11.79 -10.79 -14.10
N MET A 354 -10.82 -9.99 -13.68
CA MET A 354 -9.85 -10.41 -12.69
C MET A 354 -10.66 -10.75 -11.42
N PRO A 355 -10.52 -11.96 -10.86
CA PRO A 355 -11.17 -12.25 -9.60
C PRO A 355 -10.65 -11.25 -8.57
N VAL A 356 -11.57 -10.58 -7.88
CA VAL A 356 -11.22 -9.78 -6.71
C VAL A 356 -10.59 -10.76 -5.73
N ILE A 357 -9.31 -10.59 -5.44
CA ILE A 357 -8.64 -11.39 -4.40
C ILE A 357 -9.19 -10.83 -3.08
N LEU A 358 -10.24 -11.48 -2.55
CA LEU A 358 -10.89 -11.07 -1.29
C LEU A 358 -9.94 -11.16 -0.07
N ASP A 359 -8.81 -11.86 -0.21
CA ASP A 359 -7.83 -12.10 0.85
C ASP A 359 -6.58 -11.20 0.78
N LEU A 360 -6.59 -10.11 0.01
CA LEU A 360 -5.63 -9.04 0.29
C LEU A 360 -6.07 -8.37 1.59
N HIS A 361 -5.45 -8.74 2.71
CA HIS A 361 -5.42 -7.86 3.87
C HIS A 361 -4.97 -6.49 3.36
N ASP A 362 -5.81 -5.48 3.60
CA ASP A 362 -5.49 -4.15 3.16
C ASP A 362 -4.13 -3.77 3.77
N ALA A 363 -3.35 -2.99 3.04
CA ALA A 363 -2.10 -2.46 3.56
C ALA A 363 -2.30 -1.76 4.91
N THR A 364 -3.48 -1.15 5.08
CA THR A 364 -3.91 -0.53 6.32
C THR A 364 -4.18 -1.55 7.44
N ASP A 365 -4.69 -2.74 7.11
CA ASP A 365 -4.92 -3.81 8.08
C ASP A 365 -3.62 -4.45 8.56
N ALA A 366 -2.64 -4.64 7.67
CA ALA A 366 -1.31 -5.10 8.06
C ALA A 366 -0.62 -4.08 8.98
N ALA A 367 -0.70 -2.79 8.66
CA ALA A 367 -0.16 -1.72 9.50
C ALA A 367 -0.87 -1.65 10.86
N LYS A 368 -2.21 -1.75 10.87
CA LYS A 368 -3.02 -1.79 12.11
C LYS A 368 -2.70 -3.01 12.96
N ALA A 369 -2.51 -4.18 12.36
CA ALA A 369 -2.16 -5.41 13.08
C ALA A 369 -0.80 -5.29 13.77
N VAL A 370 0.21 -4.77 13.07
CA VAL A 370 1.54 -4.51 13.64
C VAL A 370 1.45 -3.48 14.76
N MET A 371 0.71 -2.38 14.57
CA MET A 371 0.54 -1.35 15.59
C MET A 371 -0.21 -1.89 16.82
N HIS A 372 -1.23 -2.71 16.60
CA HIS A 372 -1.99 -3.37 17.66
C HIS A 372 -1.10 -4.30 18.49
N GLU A 373 -0.27 -5.12 17.83
CA GLU A 373 0.65 -6.02 18.53
C GLU A 373 1.72 -5.25 19.33
N PHE A 374 2.24 -4.17 18.78
CA PHE A 374 3.19 -3.30 19.48
C PHE A 374 2.54 -2.64 20.71
N ASN A 375 1.33 -2.08 20.55
CA ASN A 375 0.58 -1.47 21.65
C ASN A 375 0.22 -2.49 22.73
N ALA A 376 -0.11 -3.73 22.36
CA ALA A 376 -0.35 -4.80 23.32
C ALA A 376 0.90 -5.10 24.15
N ARG A 377 2.07 -5.25 23.50
CA ARG A 377 3.35 -5.46 24.19
C ARG A 377 3.74 -4.27 25.08
N ARG A 378 3.46 -3.03 24.65
CA ARG A 378 3.65 -1.81 25.46
C ARG A 378 2.79 -1.84 26.72
N LYS A 379 1.49 -2.17 26.59
CA LYS A 379 0.56 -2.29 27.73
C LYS A 379 1.00 -3.36 28.72
N VAL A 380 1.53 -4.49 28.24
CA VAL A 380 2.11 -5.54 29.10
C VAL A 380 3.30 -4.99 29.88
N PHE A 381 4.21 -4.28 29.21
CA PHE A 381 5.37 -3.66 29.87
C PHE A 381 4.97 -2.64 30.93
N GLU A 382 4.03 -1.74 30.61
CA GLU A 382 3.48 -0.78 31.57
C GLU A 382 2.83 -1.47 32.77
N SER A 383 2.05 -2.52 32.51
CA SER A 383 1.41 -3.32 33.57
C SER A 383 2.46 -3.93 34.51
N VAL A 384 3.55 -4.47 33.96
CA VAL A 384 4.67 -5.01 34.74
C VAL A 384 5.35 -3.91 35.56
N MET A 385 5.60 -2.75 34.97
CA MET A 385 6.18 -1.59 35.68
C MET A 385 5.28 -1.10 36.81
N ILE A 386 3.96 -1.08 36.61
CA ILE A 386 2.97 -0.77 37.65
C ILE A 386 3.02 -1.80 38.78
N ILE A 387 3.10 -3.10 38.46
CA ILE A 387 3.24 -4.16 39.47
C ILE A 387 4.53 -3.99 40.27
N ILE A 388 5.64 -3.66 39.61
CA ILE A 388 6.92 -3.37 40.28
C ILE A 388 6.78 -2.15 41.20
N LYS A 389 6.18 -1.04 40.72
CA LYS A 389 5.88 0.15 41.53
C LYS A 389 5.01 -0.22 42.75
N ARG A 390 3.98 -1.04 42.58
CA ARG A 390 3.10 -1.54 43.66
C ARG A 390 3.86 -2.40 44.67
N PHE A 391 4.75 -3.29 44.22
CA PHE A 391 5.57 -4.11 45.11
C PHE A 391 6.55 -3.27 45.92
N MET A 392 7.19 -2.28 45.28
CA MET A 392 8.05 -1.30 45.96
C MET A 392 7.27 -0.51 47.00
N ARG A 393 6.07 -0.03 46.66
CA ARG A 393 5.16 0.64 47.63
C ARG A 393 4.78 -0.27 48.80
N ALA A 394 4.46 -1.53 48.55
CA ALA A 394 4.14 -2.50 49.60
C ALA A 394 5.34 -2.73 50.53
N ARG A 395 6.55 -2.86 49.97
CA ARG A 395 7.79 -2.97 50.74
C ARG A 395 8.03 -1.75 51.62
N VAL A 396 7.82 -0.55 51.09
CA VAL A 396 7.93 0.70 51.87
C VAL A 396 6.88 0.72 52.98
N LYS A 397 5.61 0.41 52.69
CA LYS A 397 4.55 0.32 53.72
C LYS A 397 4.89 -0.68 54.83
N THR A 398 5.46 -1.84 54.50
CA THR A 398 5.94 -2.81 55.51
C THR A 398 7.07 -2.21 56.36
N LEU A 399 8.00 -1.48 55.74
CA LEU A 399 9.10 -0.79 56.43
C LEU A 399 8.58 0.30 57.38
N VAL A 400 7.57 1.07 56.95
CA VAL A 400 6.89 2.08 57.79
C VAL A 400 6.23 1.41 58.99
N ARG A 401 5.55 0.27 58.82
CA ARG A 401 4.93 -0.46 59.93
C ARG A 401 5.96 -0.96 60.95
N THR A 402 7.10 -1.49 60.49
CA THR A 402 8.17 -1.96 61.39
C THR A 402 8.84 -0.80 62.12
N HIS A 403 9.11 0.32 61.45
CA HIS A 403 9.70 1.50 62.09
C HIS A 403 8.71 2.26 62.99
N ARG A 404 7.39 2.19 62.75
CA ARG A 404 6.38 2.74 63.67
C ARG A 404 6.47 2.07 65.04
N LEU A 405 6.60 0.74 65.06
CA LEU A 405 6.77 -0.05 66.28
C LEU A 405 8.11 0.27 66.96
N GLU A 406 9.19 0.42 66.20
CA GLU A 406 10.52 0.73 66.75
C GLU A 406 10.57 2.16 67.35
N TYR A 407 9.88 3.11 66.73
CA TYR A 407 9.82 4.50 67.17
C TYR A 407 8.96 4.69 68.44
N ASP A 408 7.82 3.99 68.56
CA ASP A 408 6.99 4.00 69.78
C ASP A 408 7.71 3.38 70.99
N ILE A 409 8.75 2.57 70.76
CA ILE A 409 9.47 1.82 71.80
C ILE A 409 10.82 2.44 72.14
N ASP A 410 11.32 3.50 71.45
CA ASP A 410 12.65 4.06 71.72
C ASP A 410 12.63 5.03 72.93
N PRO A 411 12.98 4.58 74.16
CA PRO A 411 12.74 5.35 75.38
C PRO A 411 13.55 6.65 75.42
N TRP A 412 14.67 6.73 74.71
CA TRP A 412 15.57 7.89 74.72
C TRP A 412 15.03 9.04 73.88
N ILE A 413 14.42 8.74 72.74
CA ILE A 413 13.75 9.75 71.91
C ILE A 413 12.51 10.26 72.65
N ALA A 414 11.72 9.36 73.23
CA ALA A 414 10.55 9.72 74.03
C ALA A 414 10.89 10.57 75.27
N LEU A 415 11.98 10.23 75.98
CA LEU A 415 12.45 10.98 77.14
C LEU A 415 12.91 12.40 76.76
N ARG A 416 13.63 12.53 75.64
CA ARG A 416 14.11 13.83 75.12
C ARG A 416 12.94 14.72 74.67
N THR A 417 11.94 14.17 74.00
CA THR A 417 10.80 14.95 73.47
C THR A 417 9.78 15.31 74.55
N ARG A 418 9.59 14.46 75.57
CA ARG A 418 8.67 14.70 76.69
C ARG A 418 9.24 15.69 77.71
N TRP A 419 10.55 15.66 77.95
CA TRP A 419 11.22 16.51 78.96
C TRP A 419 12.42 17.28 78.37
N PRO A 420 12.19 18.21 77.41
CA PRO A 420 13.27 18.87 76.69
C PRO A 420 14.19 19.72 77.59
N ALA A 421 13.66 20.28 78.68
CA ALA A 421 14.44 21.08 79.64
C ALA A 421 15.46 20.24 80.43
N LEU A 422 15.15 18.98 80.74
CA LEU A 422 16.00 18.09 81.54
C LEU A 422 16.85 17.16 80.66
N CYS A 423 16.31 16.72 79.53
CA CYS A 423 16.87 15.66 78.69
C CYS A 423 17.23 16.13 77.26
N GLY A 424 17.13 17.43 76.96
CA GLY A 424 17.45 17.99 75.64
C GLY A 424 18.90 17.75 75.20
N TRP A 425 19.83 17.68 76.15
CA TRP A 425 21.25 17.36 75.90
C TRP A 425 21.45 15.97 75.29
N LEU A 426 20.49 15.05 75.39
CA LEU A 426 20.57 13.72 74.78
C LEU A 426 20.67 13.78 73.25
N VAL A 427 20.31 14.91 72.61
CA VAL A 427 20.53 15.17 71.17
C VAL A 427 22.01 15.00 70.74
N ILE A 428 22.94 15.01 71.71
CA ILE A 428 24.37 14.76 71.48
C ILE A 428 24.62 13.34 70.95
N PHE A 429 23.80 12.37 71.35
CA PHE A 429 23.97 10.95 71.00
C PHE A 429 23.14 10.56 69.78
N ALA A 430 23.65 9.63 68.97
CA ALA A 430 22.96 9.17 67.77
C ALA A 430 21.67 8.39 68.07
N TRP A 431 21.62 7.66 69.19
CA TRP A 431 20.44 6.87 69.59
C TRP A 431 19.24 7.68 70.08
N ALA A 432 19.41 8.97 70.38
CA ALA A 432 18.36 9.83 70.92
C ALA A 432 17.90 10.88 69.88
N ARG A 433 18.33 10.73 68.63
CA ARG A 433 17.99 11.59 67.49
C ARG A 433 17.05 10.84 66.55
N HIS A 434 16.20 11.58 65.84
CA HIS A 434 15.26 10.98 64.91
C HIS A 434 16.00 10.31 63.74
N LYS A 435 15.38 9.29 63.14
CA LYS A 435 15.90 8.64 61.94
C LYS A 435 14.96 8.89 60.76
N CYS A 436 15.52 9.07 59.57
CA CYS A 436 14.74 9.20 58.34
C CYS A 436 13.95 7.91 58.10
N LEU A 437 12.66 8.05 57.79
CA LEU A 437 11.76 6.91 57.56
C LEU A 437 12.19 6.01 56.38
N ILE A 438 12.85 6.57 55.37
CA ILE A 438 13.15 5.88 54.09
C ILE A 438 14.54 5.26 54.11
N CYS A 439 15.58 6.06 54.37
CA CYS A 439 16.96 5.61 54.34
C CYS A 439 17.51 5.17 55.70
N GLY A 440 16.80 5.46 56.81
CA GLY A 440 17.24 5.13 58.17
C GLY A 440 18.33 6.04 58.73
N GLU A 441 18.71 7.10 58.00
CA GLU A 441 19.78 8.02 58.40
C GLU A 441 19.41 8.79 59.68
N VAL A 442 20.35 8.95 60.59
CA VAL A 442 20.15 9.67 61.85
C VAL A 442 20.24 11.19 61.62
N GLU A 443 19.24 11.94 62.08
CA GLU A 443 19.16 13.40 62.01
C GLU A 443 20.49 14.04 62.45
N PRO A 444 21.17 14.84 61.62
CA PRO A 444 22.50 15.39 61.91
C PRO A 444 22.47 16.42 63.04
N ARG A 445 23.56 16.55 63.83
CA ARG A 445 23.66 17.55 64.92
C ARG A 445 23.88 18.97 64.43
N LYS A 446 24.57 19.12 63.30
CA LYS A 446 24.80 20.38 62.57
C LYS A 446 24.70 20.03 61.10
N GLY A 447 23.72 20.59 60.40
CA GLY A 447 23.39 20.22 59.02
C GLY A 447 21.95 20.60 58.66
N PRO A 448 21.48 20.21 57.47
CA PRO A 448 20.11 20.50 57.03
C PRO A 448 19.09 19.85 57.96
N GLN A 449 18.06 20.61 58.32
CA GLN A 449 17.01 20.14 59.21
C GLN A 449 16.19 19.08 58.49
N PHE A 450 15.98 17.93 59.14
CA PHE A 450 15.12 16.89 58.59
C PHE A 450 13.67 17.39 58.53
N HIS A 451 12.99 17.10 57.43
CA HIS A 451 11.60 17.47 57.24
C HIS A 451 10.72 16.63 58.16
N ARG A 452 10.02 17.27 59.08
CA ARG A 452 9.06 16.61 59.97
C ARG A 452 7.70 16.60 59.32
N CYS A 453 7.00 15.48 59.40
CA CYS A 453 5.63 15.44 58.93
C CYS A 453 4.75 16.42 59.74
N THR A 454 3.94 17.22 59.04
CA THR A 454 3.04 18.21 59.65
C THR A 454 1.69 17.60 60.07
N THR A 455 1.42 16.35 59.70
CA THR A 455 0.19 15.65 60.07
C THR A 455 0.13 15.40 61.59
N PRO A 456 -0.94 15.83 62.28
CA PRO A 456 -1.09 15.63 63.73
C PRO A 456 -0.97 14.14 64.11
N GLY A 457 -0.08 13.83 65.06
CA GLY A 457 0.13 12.46 65.54
C GLY A 457 1.08 11.60 64.70
N CYS A 458 1.69 12.13 63.64
CA CYS A 458 2.76 11.44 62.91
C CYS A 458 4.14 11.79 63.46
N PRO A 459 4.92 10.81 63.96
CA PRO A 459 6.22 11.10 64.53
C PRO A 459 7.38 11.06 63.52
N PHE A 460 7.12 10.76 62.24
CA PHE A 460 8.16 10.48 61.26
C PHE A 460 8.82 11.73 60.70
N VAL A 461 10.10 11.57 60.36
CA VAL A 461 10.94 12.60 59.74
C VAL A 461 11.63 12.06 58.49
N TYR A 462 12.00 12.96 57.57
CA TYR A 462 12.67 12.64 56.31
C TYR A 462 13.93 13.48 56.17
N CYS A 463 15.02 12.88 55.67
CA CYS A 463 16.13 13.71 55.20
C CYS A 463 15.68 14.49 53.95
N PRO A 464 16.33 15.62 53.61
CA PRO A 464 15.92 16.46 52.48
C PRO A 464 15.81 15.69 51.16
N GLU A 465 16.80 14.85 50.86
CA GLU A 465 16.87 14.03 49.65
C GLU A 465 15.69 13.08 49.55
N CYS A 466 15.46 12.28 50.60
CA CYS A 466 14.34 11.35 50.65
C CYS A 466 12.98 12.03 50.65
N TRP A 467 12.87 13.30 51.06
CA TRP A 467 11.61 14.06 51.02
C TRP A 467 11.28 14.54 49.60
N ASP A 468 12.28 14.98 48.86
CA ASP A 468 12.11 15.36 47.45
C ASP A 468 11.91 14.12 46.56
N ASP A 469 12.63 13.03 46.79
CA ASP A 469 12.52 11.77 46.04
C ASP A 469 11.11 11.13 46.13
N VAL A 470 10.43 11.33 47.25
CA VAL A 470 9.05 10.85 47.43
C VAL A 470 8.00 11.84 46.98
N GLY A 471 8.37 12.95 46.36
CA GLY A 471 7.44 13.95 45.85
C GLY A 471 6.80 14.80 46.95
N ARG A 472 7.51 15.02 48.07
CA ARG A 472 7.07 15.86 49.20
C ARG A 472 5.77 15.43 49.85
N ILE A 473 5.51 14.12 49.84
CA ILE A 473 4.37 13.50 50.52
C ILE A 473 4.85 12.57 51.63
N CYS A 474 4.15 12.57 52.76
CA CYS A 474 4.49 11.71 53.89
C CYS A 474 3.91 10.30 53.70
N TYR A 475 4.74 9.35 53.30
CA TYR A 475 4.35 7.96 53.05
C TYR A 475 3.79 7.21 54.28
N ALA A 476 3.93 7.78 55.48
CA ALA A 476 3.32 7.26 56.71
C ALA A 476 1.90 7.78 56.98
N CYS A 477 1.52 8.92 56.39
CA CYS A 477 0.22 9.58 56.60
C CYS A 477 -0.68 9.49 55.38
N THR A 478 -0.09 9.39 54.20
CA THR A 478 -0.87 9.23 52.97
C THR A 478 -1.44 7.82 52.94
N ASP A 479 -2.74 7.70 53.25
CA ASP A 479 -3.55 6.64 52.64
C ASP A 479 -3.63 7.00 51.16
N ILE A 480 -2.68 6.49 50.39
CA ILE A 480 -2.71 6.60 48.93
C ILE A 480 -3.92 5.76 48.50
N GLY A 481 -5.09 6.39 48.47
CA GLY A 481 -6.26 5.93 47.75
C GLY A 481 -5.90 5.76 46.28
N GLU A 482 -6.49 4.75 45.67
CA GLU A 482 -6.41 4.49 44.24
C GLU A 482 -7.07 5.64 43.48
N THR A 483 -6.32 6.66 43.10
CA THR A 483 -6.75 7.61 42.07
C THR A 483 -5.55 7.99 41.23
N ASP A 484 -5.49 7.36 40.05
CA ASP A 484 -5.30 7.97 38.74
C ASP A 484 -4.54 9.30 38.70
N ASP A 485 -3.32 9.29 38.14
CA ASP A 485 -3.03 10.03 36.91
C ASP A 485 -1.72 9.52 36.29
N ASP A 486 -1.45 9.93 35.05
CA ASP A 486 -0.44 9.44 34.07
C ASP A 486 -1.02 8.43 33.06
N THR A 487 -2.27 8.64 32.65
CA THR A 487 -2.62 8.38 31.24
C THR A 487 -2.35 9.65 30.45
N ASP A 488 -1.10 9.85 30.03
CA ASP A 488 -0.75 10.84 29.01
C ASP A 488 -1.39 10.41 27.68
N GLU A 489 -2.57 10.99 27.44
CA GLU A 489 -2.97 11.69 26.22
C GLU A 489 -2.05 11.52 25.00
N PHE A 490 -2.28 10.46 24.21
CA PHE A 490 -1.86 10.40 22.80
C PHE A 490 -2.79 9.50 21.98
N ASP A 491 -4.09 9.54 22.26
CA ASP A 491 -5.14 8.95 21.41
C ASP A 491 -5.98 10.08 20.81
N THR A 492 -5.45 10.78 19.82
CA THR A 492 -6.20 11.47 18.75
C THR A 492 -5.25 11.87 17.62
N LEU A 493 -4.78 10.88 16.87
CA LEU A 493 -4.45 11.10 15.45
C LEU A 493 -5.43 10.25 14.66
N GLU A 494 -6.65 10.78 14.55
CA GLU A 494 -7.55 10.44 13.46
C GLU A 494 -6.80 10.70 12.16
N ILE A 495 -6.57 9.60 11.43
CA ILE A 495 -6.19 9.64 10.03
C ILE A 495 -7.40 10.23 9.29
N LYS A 496 -7.26 11.51 8.91
CA LYS A 496 -7.98 12.10 7.78
C LYS A 496 -7.13 11.99 6.53
#